data_AF-A0A369LPG2-F1
#
_entry.id   AF-A0A369LPG2-F1
#
_cell.length_a   1.000
_cell.length_b   1.000
_cell.length_c   1.000
_cell.angle_alpha   90.00
_cell.angle_beta   90.00
_cell.angle_gamma   90.00
#
_symmetry.space_group_name_H-M   'P 1'
#
loop_
_entity.id
_entity.type
_entity.pdbx_description
1 polymer ?
#
loop_
_entity_poly.entity_id
_entity_poly.type
_entity_poly.pdbx_seq_one_letter_code
_entity_poly.pdbx_strand_id
1 'polypeptide(L)'
;MPCFLFFSKDHPSLIFYQIISLLIILVIAIYLLVSKTMAHWYSARALAESVKTLSWRFVTKAYPFEYDDEKRAKIDFCDRLDMLYKQNQELATKLHPDKNSCQLPDKMISLRARSAEDRKKLYDSSRVNDQYEWYRKKGNVKRWQYNIFSILYVLSLIVSIMFLMLGYSSGNEKQLPVDVVIAFSTSILTWIQAKRFSELVASYNQAAHDIGFISSCEIDDVTDETLAKFVSDSENAFSREHIQWFARKDN
;
A
#
# COMPACT_ATOMS: atom_id res chain seq x y z
N MET A 1 -16.84 22.20 -29.21
CA MET A 1 -15.69 21.83 -30.09
C MET A 1 -15.28 22.86 -31.17
N PRO A 2 -16.09 23.84 -31.64
CA PRO A 2 -15.58 24.83 -32.61
C PRO A 2 -14.68 25.93 -32.00
N CYS A 3 -14.77 26.18 -30.69
CA CYS A 3 -14.13 27.34 -30.06
C CYS A 3 -12.59 27.22 -29.93
N PHE A 4 -12.06 26.02 -29.67
CA PHE A 4 -10.61 25.77 -29.58
C PHE A 4 -9.89 26.01 -30.92
N LEU A 5 -10.56 25.75 -32.05
CA LEU A 5 -9.99 25.94 -33.37
C LEU A 5 -9.90 27.43 -33.77
N PHE A 6 -10.76 28.29 -33.21
CA PHE A 6 -10.72 29.73 -33.48
C PHE A 6 -9.56 30.41 -32.75
N PHE A 7 -9.33 30.10 -31.46
CA PHE A 7 -8.23 30.69 -30.68
C PHE A 7 -6.83 30.24 -31.13
N SER A 8 -6.72 29.03 -31.71
CA SER A 8 -5.45 28.44 -32.14
C SER A 8 -4.87 29.11 -33.39
N LYS A 9 -5.68 29.78 -34.22
CA LYS A 9 -5.24 30.28 -35.52
C LYS A 9 -4.41 31.57 -35.42
N ASP A 10 -4.61 32.35 -34.36
CA ASP A 10 -4.05 33.71 -34.22
C ASP A 10 -2.77 33.77 -33.36
N HIS A 11 -2.36 32.66 -32.72
CA HIS A 11 -1.23 32.63 -31.79
C HIS A 11 -0.36 31.37 -31.94
N PRO A 12 0.68 31.37 -32.81
CA PRO A 12 1.54 30.21 -33.07
C PRO A 12 2.32 29.73 -31.83
N SER A 13 2.55 30.59 -30.85
CA SER A 13 3.16 30.23 -29.56
C SER A 13 2.30 29.27 -28.75
N LEU A 14 0.96 29.37 -28.82
CA LEU A 14 0.05 28.46 -28.11
C LEU A 14 0.12 27.04 -28.65
N ILE A 15 0.22 26.89 -29.98
CA ILE A 15 0.40 25.60 -30.64
C ILE A 15 1.71 24.94 -30.18
N PHE A 16 2.79 25.73 -30.10
CA PHE A 16 4.07 25.23 -29.61
C PHE A 16 4.00 24.70 -28.17
N TYR A 17 3.36 25.44 -27.25
CA TYR A 17 3.15 24.97 -25.87
C TYR A 17 2.27 23.71 -25.79
N GLN A 18 1.22 23.62 -26.63
CA GLN A 18 0.37 22.43 -26.70
C GLN A 18 1.14 21.20 -27.18
N ILE A 19 1.96 21.34 -28.21
CA ILE A 19 2.82 20.25 -28.72
C ILE A 19 3.80 19.78 -27.64
N ILE A 20 4.46 20.71 -26.95
CA ILE A 20 5.39 20.36 -25.85
C ILE A 20 4.65 19.63 -24.73
N SER A 21 3.49 20.12 -24.30
CA SER A 21 2.68 19.47 -23.26
C SER A 21 2.29 18.03 -23.65
N LEU A 22 1.84 17.83 -24.89
CA LEU A 22 1.49 16.50 -25.41
C LEU A 22 2.71 15.57 -25.49
N LEU A 23 3.88 16.08 -25.90
CA LEU A 23 5.12 15.30 -25.90
C LEU A 23 5.52 14.87 -24.49
N ILE A 24 5.41 15.76 -23.49
CA ILE A 24 5.70 15.43 -22.10
C ILE A 24 4.74 14.34 -21.59
N ILE A 25 3.44 14.49 -21.84
CA ILE A 25 2.43 13.49 -21.46
C ILE A 25 2.71 12.15 -22.14
N LEU A 26 3.08 12.15 -23.42
CA LEU A 26 3.43 10.94 -24.16
C LEU A 26 4.65 10.24 -23.55
N VAL A 27 5.71 10.98 -23.23
CA VAL A 27 6.91 10.42 -22.59
C VAL A 27 6.56 9.82 -21.22
N ILE A 28 5.77 10.52 -20.40
CA ILE A 28 5.30 10.00 -19.11
C ILE A 28 4.46 8.74 -19.30
N ALA A 29 3.56 8.72 -20.28
CA ALA A 29 2.72 7.55 -20.57
C ALA A 29 3.57 6.35 -21.00
N ILE A 30 4.52 6.54 -21.92
CA ILE A 30 5.46 5.49 -22.34
C ILE A 30 6.26 4.98 -21.14
N TYR A 31 6.79 5.88 -20.32
CA TYR A 31 7.53 5.50 -19.12
C TYR A 31 6.68 4.68 -18.15
N LEU A 32 5.44 5.11 -17.86
CA LEU A 32 4.53 4.39 -16.97
C LEU A 32 4.16 3.00 -17.51
N LEU A 33 3.99 2.86 -18.83
CA LEU A 33 3.68 1.59 -19.48
C LEU A 33 4.87 0.62 -19.49
N VAL A 34 6.10 1.12 -19.62
CA VAL A 34 7.30 0.28 -19.70
C VAL A 34 7.90 0.00 -18.31
N SER A 35 7.73 0.91 -17.36
CA SER A 35 8.35 0.79 -16.04
C SER A 35 7.73 -0.35 -15.22
N LYS A 36 8.57 -1.27 -14.75
CA LYS A 36 8.19 -2.32 -13.79
C LYS A 36 8.34 -1.89 -12.33
N THR A 37 8.49 -0.59 -12.08
CA THR A 37 8.78 -0.03 -10.75
C THR A 37 7.77 -0.46 -9.70
N MET A 38 6.48 -0.46 -10.06
CA MET A 38 5.43 -0.95 -9.16
C MET A 38 5.62 -2.43 -8.85
N ALA A 39 5.86 -3.28 -9.85
CA ALA A 39 6.07 -4.71 -9.63
C ALA A 39 7.25 -4.97 -8.67
N HIS A 40 8.38 -4.30 -8.88
CA HIS A 40 9.52 -4.41 -7.97
C HIS A 40 9.21 -3.93 -6.55
N TRP A 41 8.48 -2.82 -6.40
CA TRP A 41 8.05 -2.34 -5.08
C TRP A 41 7.18 -3.36 -4.33
N TYR A 42 6.22 -3.98 -5.03
CA TYR A 42 5.36 -5.00 -4.42
C TYR A 42 6.14 -6.26 -4.04
N SER A 43 6.99 -6.77 -4.94
CA SER A 43 7.80 -7.95 -4.66
C SER A 43 8.78 -7.70 -3.51
N ALA A 44 9.37 -6.50 -3.41
CA ALA A 44 10.23 -6.12 -2.29
C ALA A 44 9.44 -6.03 -0.97
N ARG A 45 8.23 -5.45 -1.00
CA ARG A 45 7.33 -5.41 0.15
C ARG A 45 6.92 -6.82 0.59
N ALA A 46 6.57 -7.69 -0.34
CA ALA A 46 6.17 -9.07 -0.07
C ALA A 46 7.32 -9.84 0.60
N LEU A 47 8.54 -9.74 0.04
CA LEU A 47 9.74 -10.33 0.64
C LEU A 47 9.98 -9.82 2.07
N ALA A 48 9.88 -8.51 2.29
CA ALA A 48 10.06 -7.93 3.62
C ALA A 48 9.01 -8.42 4.63
N GLU A 49 7.74 -8.54 4.23
CA GLU A 49 6.70 -9.10 5.11
C GLU A 49 6.90 -10.60 5.37
N SER A 50 7.34 -11.38 4.38
CA SER A 50 7.69 -12.79 4.58
C SER A 50 8.83 -12.97 5.59
N VAL A 51 9.87 -12.12 5.51
CA VAL A 51 10.97 -12.13 6.49
C VAL A 51 10.47 -11.77 7.89
N LYS A 52 9.58 -10.78 8.03
CA LYS A 52 8.97 -10.44 9.33
C LYS A 52 8.14 -11.59 9.89
N THR A 53 7.29 -12.21 9.08
CA THR A 53 6.51 -13.39 9.49
C THR A 53 7.40 -14.53 9.94
N LEU A 54 8.46 -14.85 9.18
CA LEU A 54 9.42 -15.88 9.55
C LEU A 54 10.12 -15.55 10.88
N SER A 55 10.48 -14.29 11.07
CA SER A 55 11.14 -13.81 12.29
C SER A 55 10.24 -13.91 13.52
N TRP A 56 8.97 -13.53 13.40
CA TRP A 56 8.01 -13.66 14.48
C TRP A 56 7.74 -15.12 14.83
N ARG A 57 7.56 -15.99 13.83
CA ARG A 57 7.42 -17.43 14.05
C ARG A 57 8.62 -18.04 14.76
N PHE A 58 9.83 -17.61 14.39
CA PHE A 58 11.05 -18.03 15.08
C PHE A 58 11.07 -17.55 16.53
N VAL A 59 10.78 -16.28 16.80
CA VAL A 59 10.81 -15.74 18.17
C VAL A 59 9.74 -16.41 19.04
N THR A 60 8.56 -16.71 18.52
CA THR A 60 7.44 -17.25 19.31
C THR A 60 7.40 -18.77 19.40
N LYS A 61 8.36 -19.48 18.79
CA LYS A 61 8.35 -20.95 18.63
C LYS A 61 7.14 -21.48 17.85
N ALA A 62 6.57 -20.68 16.95
CA ALA A 62 5.48 -21.11 16.08
C ALA A 62 5.99 -21.95 14.90
N TYR A 63 5.12 -22.77 14.31
CA TYR A 63 5.41 -23.53 13.10
C TYR A 63 6.11 -22.66 12.04
N PRO A 64 7.28 -23.08 11.50
CA PRO A 64 7.90 -24.41 11.59
C PRO A 64 8.95 -24.60 12.70
N PHE A 65 9.05 -23.69 13.67
CA PHE A 65 10.14 -23.63 14.66
C PHE A 65 9.73 -24.06 16.06
N GLU A 66 8.92 -25.11 16.19
CA GLU A 66 8.38 -25.61 17.47
C GLU A 66 9.43 -26.35 18.32
N TYR A 67 10.64 -26.54 17.80
CA TYR A 67 11.72 -27.27 18.47
C TYR A 67 12.27 -26.54 19.70
N ASP A 68 12.50 -27.25 20.80
CA ASP A 68 13.27 -26.72 21.93
C ASP A 68 14.77 -26.63 21.63
N ASP A 69 15.28 -27.40 20.67
CA ASP A 69 16.65 -27.29 20.20
C ASP A 69 16.86 -25.99 19.41
N GLU A 70 17.49 -25.02 20.06
CA GLU A 70 17.86 -23.74 19.49
C GLU A 70 18.76 -23.89 18.25
N LYS A 71 19.70 -24.84 18.24
CA LYS A 71 20.63 -25.01 17.10
C LYS A 71 19.87 -25.44 15.85
N ARG A 72 18.97 -26.41 16.00
CA ARG A 72 18.09 -26.86 14.91
C ARG A 72 17.19 -25.72 14.41
N ALA A 73 16.57 -24.97 15.32
CA ALA A 73 15.70 -23.86 14.95
C ALA A 73 16.47 -22.77 14.18
N LYS A 74 17.72 -22.47 14.55
CA LYS A 74 18.58 -21.53 13.84
C LYS A 74 18.89 -21.99 12.41
N ILE A 75 19.29 -23.25 12.25
CA ILE A 75 19.61 -23.81 10.93
C ILE A 75 18.38 -23.74 10.01
N ASP A 76 17.21 -24.21 10.49
CA ASP A 76 15.97 -24.18 9.69
C ASP A 76 15.55 -22.74 9.36
N PHE A 77 15.75 -21.78 10.28
CA PHE A 77 15.47 -20.36 10.01
C PHE A 77 16.35 -19.83 8.88
N CYS A 78 17.64 -20.13 8.94
CA CYS A 78 18.62 -19.71 7.93
C CYS A 78 18.34 -20.32 6.56
N ASP A 79 18.03 -21.62 6.51
CA ASP A 79 17.70 -22.31 5.26
C ASP A 79 16.44 -21.73 4.62
N ARG A 80 15.40 -21.46 5.42
CA ARG A 80 14.15 -20.85 4.92
C ARG A 80 14.35 -19.41 4.48
N LEU A 81 15.17 -18.65 5.19
CA LEU A 81 15.51 -17.28 4.81
C LEU A 81 16.25 -17.26 3.47
N ASP A 82 17.21 -18.16 3.27
CA ASP A 82 17.92 -18.33 2.00
C ASP A 82 16.96 -18.75 0.86
N MET A 83 16.01 -19.65 1.14
CA MET A 83 14.98 -20.00 0.16
C MET A 83 14.12 -18.79 -0.26
N LEU A 84 13.70 -17.94 0.69
CA LEU A 84 12.94 -16.73 0.39
C LEU A 84 13.73 -15.75 -0.51
N TYR A 85 15.03 -15.59 -0.24
CA TYR A 85 15.90 -14.75 -1.06
C TYR A 85 16.12 -15.34 -2.46
N LYS A 86 16.34 -16.65 -2.58
CA LYS A 86 16.49 -17.35 -3.87
C LYS A 86 15.23 -17.22 -4.73
N GLN A 87 14.04 -17.33 -4.14
CA GLN A 87 12.78 -17.13 -4.86
C GLN A 87 12.61 -15.69 -5.38
N ASN A 88 13.31 -14.71 -4.79
CA ASN A 88 13.22 -13.28 -5.13
C ASN A 88 14.57 -12.73 -5.65
N GLN A 89 15.34 -13.56 -6.37
CA GLN A 89 16.75 -13.30 -6.69
C GLN A 89 17.02 -11.97 -7.40
N GLU A 90 16.12 -11.51 -8.28
CA GLU A 90 16.25 -10.20 -8.95
C GLU A 90 16.26 -9.02 -7.97
N LEU A 91 15.55 -9.14 -6.84
CA LEU A 91 15.50 -8.13 -5.77
C LEU A 91 16.59 -8.35 -4.74
N ALA A 92 16.84 -9.60 -4.35
CA ALA A 92 17.84 -9.95 -3.36
C ALA A 92 19.25 -9.49 -3.78
N THR A 93 19.59 -9.66 -5.06
CA THR A 93 20.89 -9.22 -5.63
C THR A 93 21.10 -7.70 -5.55
N LYS A 94 20.00 -6.92 -5.54
CA LYS A 94 20.07 -5.45 -5.38
C LYS A 94 20.14 -4.99 -3.93
N LEU A 95 19.68 -5.81 -2.97
CA LEU A 95 19.56 -5.43 -1.55
C LEU A 95 20.69 -5.98 -0.68
N HIS A 96 21.24 -7.16 -1.01
CA HIS A 96 22.28 -7.82 -0.24
C HIS A 96 23.36 -8.40 -1.19
N PRO A 97 24.42 -7.64 -1.49
CA PRO A 97 25.52 -8.12 -2.33
C PRO A 97 26.35 -9.22 -1.63
N ASP A 98 26.41 -9.22 -0.29
CA ASP A 98 27.12 -10.24 0.49
C ASP A 98 26.20 -11.39 0.90
N LYS A 99 26.35 -12.50 0.19
CA LYS A 99 25.54 -13.73 0.27
C LYS A 99 25.77 -14.60 1.52
N ASN A 100 26.74 -14.27 2.38
CA ASN A 100 27.48 -15.31 3.11
C ASN A 100 27.22 -15.45 4.62
N SER A 101 26.18 -14.85 5.18
CA SER A 101 25.79 -15.19 6.55
C SER A 101 24.30 -15.00 6.76
N CYS A 102 23.61 -16.04 7.18
CA CYS A 102 22.33 -15.89 7.85
C CYS A 102 22.52 -14.95 9.05
N GLN A 103 22.10 -13.70 8.90
CA GLN A 103 22.17 -12.70 9.96
C GLN A 103 20.97 -12.92 10.87
N LEU A 104 21.11 -13.83 11.83
CA LEU A 104 20.15 -13.95 12.92
C LEU A 104 20.60 -13.01 14.05
N PRO A 105 19.84 -11.94 14.37
CA PRO A 105 20.20 -11.05 15.46
C PRO A 105 20.18 -11.77 16.81
N ASP A 106 21.19 -11.53 17.64
CA ASP A 106 21.27 -12.08 19.02
C ASP A 106 20.03 -11.77 19.85
N LYS A 107 19.42 -10.61 19.58
CA LYS A 107 18.15 -10.22 20.20
C LYS A 107 17.03 -11.22 19.94
N MET A 108 16.90 -11.77 18.73
CA MET A 108 15.86 -12.76 18.42
C MET A 108 16.04 -14.05 19.22
N ILE A 109 17.29 -14.47 19.44
CA ILE A 109 17.62 -15.63 20.27
C ILE A 109 17.23 -15.36 21.73
N SER A 110 17.62 -14.19 22.25
CA SER A 110 17.27 -13.79 23.63
C SER A 110 15.76 -13.68 23.88
N LEU A 111 14.99 -13.28 22.85
CA LEU A 111 13.53 -13.19 22.93
C LEU A 111 12.88 -14.57 22.88
N ARG A 112 13.41 -15.49 22.06
CA ARG A 112 12.94 -16.87 21.95
C ARG A 112 13.07 -17.65 23.26
N ALA A 113 14.10 -17.37 24.04
CA ALA A 113 14.36 -18.01 25.33
C ALA A 113 13.44 -17.55 26.48
N ARG A 114 12.59 -16.53 26.27
CA ARG A 114 11.66 -16.04 27.30
C ARG A 114 10.45 -16.95 27.49
N SER A 115 9.70 -16.73 28.57
CA SER A 115 8.44 -17.44 28.80
C SER A 115 7.43 -17.19 27.68
N ALA A 116 6.46 -18.08 27.55
CA ALA A 116 5.41 -17.96 26.55
C ALA A 116 4.58 -16.68 26.77
N GLU A 117 4.33 -16.28 28.02
CA GLU A 117 3.62 -15.05 28.37
C GLU A 117 4.35 -13.80 27.90
N ASP A 118 5.68 -13.74 28.12
CA ASP A 118 6.48 -12.59 27.72
C ASP A 118 6.57 -12.49 26.19
N ARG A 119 6.70 -13.62 25.51
CA ARG A 119 6.67 -13.67 24.04
C ARG A 119 5.30 -13.27 23.49
N LYS A 120 4.21 -13.72 24.10
CA LYS A 120 2.84 -13.32 23.74
C LYS A 120 2.67 -11.81 23.85
N LYS A 121 3.01 -11.23 25.01
CA LYS A 121 2.90 -9.77 25.24
C LYS A 121 3.71 -8.98 24.24
N LEU A 122 4.92 -9.44 23.92
CA LEU A 122 5.77 -8.80 22.91
C LEU A 122 5.16 -8.90 21.51
N TYR A 123 4.69 -10.07 21.11
CA TYR A 123 4.05 -10.29 19.81
C TYR A 123 2.81 -9.41 19.66
N ASP A 124 1.95 -9.39 20.67
CA ASP A 124 0.72 -8.62 20.64
C ASP A 124 1.00 -7.11 20.52
N SER A 125 1.86 -6.57 21.38
CA SER A 125 2.21 -5.14 21.36
C SER A 125 3.00 -4.70 20.13
N SER A 126 3.95 -5.51 19.66
CA SER A 126 4.91 -5.09 18.61
C SER A 126 4.53 -5.53 17.20
N ARG A 127 3.63 -6.51 17.06
CA ARG A 127 3.20 -7.02 15.74
C ARG A 127 1.71 -6.83 15.53
N VAL A 128 0.87 -7.28 16.45
CA VAL A 128 -0.58 -7.27 16.25
C VAL A 128 -1.12 -5.84 16.38
N ASN A 129 -0.81 -5.14 17.47
CA ASN A 129 -1.27 -3.76 17.68
C ASN A 129 -0.66 -2.78 16.65
N ASP A 130 0.61 -2.94 16.29
CA ASP A 130 1.24 -2.14 15.23
C ASP A 130 0.50 -2.31 13.88
N GLN A 131 0.18 -3.55 13.49
CA GLN A 131 -0.59 -3.81 12.28
C GLN A 131 -2.00 -3.21 12.36
N TYR A 132 -2.70 -3.42 13.48
CA TYR A 132 -4.02 -2.87 13.72
C TYR A 132 -4.04 -1.33 13.58
N GLU A 133 -3.13 -0.64 14.27
CA GLU A 133 -3.01 0.82 14.22
C GLU A 133 -2.63 1.31 12.83
N TRP A 134 -1.70 0.61 12.16
CA TRP A 134 -1.28 0.96 10.81
C TRP A 134 -2.46 0.92 9.84
N TYR A 135 -3.22 -0.18 9.82
CA TYR A 135 -4.39 -0.34 8.96
C TYR A 135 -5.48 0.67 9.26
N ARG A 136 -5.81 0.86 10.55
CA ARG A 136 -6.80 1.86 10.99
C ARG A 136 -6.40 3.27 10.55
N LYS A 137 -5.15 3.67 10.79
CA LYS A 137 -4.63 4.98 10.38
C LYS A 137 -4.63 5.13 8.87
N LYS A 138 -4.25 4.09 8.12
CA LYS A 138 -4.22 4.10 6.65
C LYS A 138 -5.62 4.29 6.07
N GLY A 139 -6.63 3.59 6.60
CA GLY A 139 -8.03 3.76 6.24
C GLY A 139 -8.51 5.20 6.47
N ASN A 140 -8.21 5.77 7.64
CA ASN A 140 -8.58 7.16 7.96
C ASN A 140 -7.93 8.19 7.03
N VAL A 141 -6.64 8.03 6.71
CA VAL A 141 -5.95 8.91 5.74
C VAL A 141 -6.60 8.81 4.36
N LYS A 142 -6.99 7.61 3.91
CA LYS A 142 -7.66 7.44 2.62
C LYS A 142 -9.06 8.05 2.60
N ARG A 143 -9.80 7.94 3.71
CA ARG A 143 -11.11 8.59 3.87
C ARG A 143 -10.98 10.12 3.86
N TRP A 144 -9.99 10.66 4.53
CA TRP A 144 -9.71 12.10 4.51
C TRP A 144 -9.36 12.60 3.10
N GLN A 145 -8.48 11.87 2.39
CA GLN A 145 -8.16 12.17 0.99
C GLN A 145 -9.41 12.15 0.09
N TYR A 146 -10.25 11.11 0.23
CA TYR A 146 -11.52 11.03 -0.51
C TYR A 146 -12.41 12.24 -0.27
N ASN A 147 -12.58 12.66 0.99
CA ASN A 147 -13.42 13.80 1.34
C ASN A 147 -12.87 15.09 0.73
N ILE A 148 -11.55 15.33 0.79
CA ILE A 148 -10.93 16.50 0.19
C ILE A 148 -11.16 16.54 -1.33
N PHE A 149 -10.88 15.46 -2.04
CA PHE A 149 -11.07 15.43 -3.49
C PHE A 149 -12.55 15.55 -3.88
N SER A 150 -13.46 14.98 -3.08
CA SER A 150 -14.91 15.12 -3.28
C SER A 150 -15.37 16.57 -3.10
N ILE A 151 -14.90 17.26 -2.06
CA ILE A 151 -15.19 18.68 -1.83
C ILE A 151 -14.62 19.52 -2.97
N LEU A 152 -13.36 19.27 -3.37
CA LEU A 152 -12.71 19.99 -4.46
C LEU A 152 -13.46 19.83 -5.79
N TYR A 153 -13.96 18.62 -6.08
CA TYR A 153 -14.79 18.34 -7.25
C TYR A 153 -16.12 19.11 -7.22
N VAL A 154 -16.81 19.13 -6.08
CA VAL A 154 -18.07 19.87 -5.95
C VAL A 154 -17.83 21.38 -6.10
N LEU A 155 -16.77 21.91 -5.48
CA LEU A 155 -16.41 23.32 -5.60
C LEU A 155 -16.06 23.71 -7.05
N SER A 156 -15.33 22.87 -7.78
CA SER A 156 -14.98 23.16 -9.17
C SER A 156 -16.21 23.19 -10.09
N LEU A 157 -17.23 22.37 -9.81
CA LEU A 157 -18.52 22.43 -10.51
C LEU A 157 -19.30 23.71 -10.16
N ILE A 158 -19.34 24.11 -8.88
CA ILE A 158 -19.98 25.37 -8.47
C ILE A 158 -19.33 26.57 -9.17
N VAL A 159 -18.00 26.62 -9.22
CA VAL A 159 -17.26 27.67 -9.95
C VAL A 159 -17.60 27.67 -11.44
N SER A 160 -17.70 26.49 -12.06
CA SER A 160 -18.10 26.36 -13.47
C SER A 160 -19.49 26.97 -13.71
N ILE A 161 -20.45 26.68 -12.84
CA ILE A 161 -21.81 27.23 -12.91
C ILE A 161 -21.79 28.76 -12.70
N MET A 162 -21.02 29.26 -11.73
CA MET A 162 -20.88 30.70 -11.50
C MET A 162 -20.32 31.44 -12.71
N PHE A 163 -19.32 30.87 -13.39
CA PHE A 163 -18.75 31.46 -14.60
C PHE A 163 -19.76 31.49 -15.76
N LEU A 164 -20.57 30.44 -15.92
CA LEU A 164 -21.66 30.43 -16.91
C LEU A 164 -22.69 31.53 -16.61
N MET A 165 -23.10 31.69 -15.36
CA MET A 165 -24.09 32.70 -14.95
C MET A 165 -23.57 34.14 -15.15
N LEU A 166 -22.31 34.41 -14.77
CA LEU A 166 -21.69 35.73 -14.95
C LEU A 166 -21.47 36.07 -16.43
N GLY A 167 -21.07 35.08 -17.23
CA GLY A 167 -20.94 35.23 -18.68
C GLY A 167 -22.27 35.59 -19.34
N TYR A 168 -23.37 34.94 -18.91
CA TYR A 168 -24.71 35.24 -19.40
C TYR A 168 -25.18 36.65 -19.02
N SER A 169 -24.99 37.07 -17.77
CA SER A 169 -25.47 38.37 -17.28
C SER A 169 -24.69 39.58 -17.79
N SER A 170 -23.43 39.41 -18.17
CA SER A 170 -22.56 40.54 -18.52
C SER A 170 -22.65 40.96 -19.99
N GLY A 171 -23.36 40.21 -20.84
CA GLY A 171 -23.44 40.47 -22.29
C GLY A 171 -22.07 40.52 -22.99
N ASN A 172 -21.02 40.10 -22.28
CA ASN A 172 -19.63 40.31 -22.66
C ASN A 172 -19.19 39.14 -23.54
N GLU A 173 -18.66 39.45 -24.72
CA GLU A 173 -18.11 38.46 -25.66
C GLU A 173 -16.82 37.79 -25.12
N LYS A 174 -16.26 38.28 -24.00
CA LYS A 174 -15.19 37.58 -23.28
C LYS A 174 -15.74 36.35 -22.58
N GLN A 175 -15.74 35.25 -23.31
CA GLN A 175 -16.04 33.92 -22.79
C GLN A 175 -15.07 33.62 -21.63
N LEU A 176 -15.61 33.55 -20.41
CA LEU A 176 -14.87 33.00 -19.28
C LEU A 176 -14.42 31.57 -19.64
N PRO A 177 -13.24 31.11 -19.19
CA PRO A 177 -12.68 29.83 -19.60
C PRO A 177 -13.37 28.66 -18.87
N VAL A 178 -14.69 28.52 -19.04
CA VAL A 178 -15.52 27.48 -18.43
C VAL A 178 -15.01 26.10 -18.82
N ASP A 179 -14.61 25.92 -20.09
CA ASP A 179 -14.03 24.67 -20.60
C ASP A 179 -12.81 24.21 -19.80
N VAL A 180 -11.98 25.14 -19.31
CA VAL A 180 -10.80 24.83 -18.50
C VAL A 180 -11.21 24.34 -17.10
N VAL A 181 -12.22 24.96 -16.48
CA VAL A 181 -12.72 24.56 -15.16
C VAL A 181 -13.43 23.20 -15.23
N ILE A 182 -14.15 22.93 -16.32
CA ILE A 182 -14.76 21.62 -16.57
C ILE A 182 -13.67 20.56 -16.74
N ALA A 183 -12.64 20.80 -17.56
CA ALA A 183 -11.53 19.87 -17.74
C ALA A 183 -10.82 19.56 -16.41
N PHE A 184 -10.64 20.57 -15.55
CA PHE A 184 -10.10 20.38 -14.20
C PHE A 184 -11.02 19.51 -13.32
N SER A 185 -12.34 19.77 -13.35
CA SER A 185 -13.34 18.98 -12.62
C SER A 185 -13.33 17.51 -13.05
N THR A 186 -13.30 17.25 -14.36
CA THR A 186 -13.20 15.90 -14.92
C THR A 186 -11.89 15.23 -14.48
N SER A 187 -10.77 15.97 -14.46
CA SER A 187 -9.49 15.44 -14.01
C SER A 187 -9.52 15.00 -12.54
N ILE A 188 -10.17 15.78 -11.66
CA ILE A 188 -10.38 15.40 -10.25
C ILE A 188 -11.24 14.14 -10.16
N LEU A 189 -12.35 14.08 -10.91
CA LEU A 189 -13.22 12.90 -10.93
C LEU A 189 -12.46 11.65 -11.39
N THR A 190 -11.70 11.76 -12.49
CA THR A 190 -10.85 10.69 -12.99
C THR A 190 -9.82 10.27 -11.95
N TRP A 191 -9.23 11.21 -11.20
CA TRP A 191 -8.31 10.88 -10.11
C TRP A 191 -8.98 10.11 -8.97
N ILE A 192 -10.19 10.51 -8.55
CA ILE A 192 -10.98 9.79 -7.54
C ILE A 192 -11.27 8.35 -8.01
N GLN A 193 -11.73 8.20 -9.26
CA GLN A 193 -12.05 6.90 -9.84
C GLN A 193 -10.79 6.02 -9.98
N ALA A 194 -9.69 6.58 -10.49
CA ALA A 194 -8.43 5.86 -10.63
C ALA A 194 -7.85 5.41 -9.29
N LYS A 195 -8.04 6.20 -8.22
CA LYS A 195 -7.55 5.85 -6.87
C LYS A 195 -8.47 4.92 -6.08
N ARG A 196 -9.73 4.72 -6.50
CA ARG A 196 -10.71 3.83 -5.85
C ARG A 196 -10.72 3.99 -4.32
N PHE A 197 -10.78 5.23 -3.84
CA PHE A 197 -10.59 5.52 -2.40
C PHE A 197 -11.61 4.80 -1.51
N SER A 198 -12.86 4.66 -1.94
CA SER A 198 -13.91 3.95 -1.20
C SER A 198 -13.53 2.49 -0.93
N GLU A 199 -13.03 1.79 -1.95
CA GLU A 199 -12.58 0.40 -1.83
C GLU A 199 -11.35 0.25 -0.96
N LEU A 200 -10.39 1.19 -1.07
CA LEU A 200 -9.21 1.22 -0.20
C LEU A 200 -9.60 1.42 1.28
N VAL A 201 -10.57 2.30 1.55
CA VAL A 201 -11.07 2.52 2.92
C VAL A 201 -11.77 1.26 3.44
N ALA A 202 -12.63 0.64 2.63
CA ALA A 202 -13.35 -0.57 3.02
C ALA A 202 -12.39 -1.72 3.34
N SER A 203 -11.40 -1.95 2.48
CA SER A 203 -10.40 -3.02 2.67
C SER A 203 -9.52 -2.80 3.89
N TYR A 204 -9.04 -1.58 4.15
CA TYR A 204 -8.26 -1.30 5.35
C TYR A 204 -9.06 -1.42 6.65
N ASN A 205 -10.33 -0.99 6.64
CA ASN A 205 -11.19 -1.14 7.80
C ASN A 205 -11.52 -2.61 8.08
N GLN A 206 -11.74 -3.40 7.03
CA GLN A 206 -11.96 -4.84 7.15
C GLN A 206 -10.73 -5.52 7.76
N ALA A 207 -9.53 -5.23 7.24
CA ALA A 207 -8.29 -5.77 7.78
C ALA A 207 -8.10 -5.39 9.26
N ALA A 208 -8.32 -4.12 9.62
CA ALA A 208 -8.22 -3.69 11.02
C ALA A 208 -9.26 -4.41 11.92
N HIS A 209 -10.47 -4.64 11.42
CA HIS A 209 -11.50 -5.38 12.14
C HIS A 209 -11.09 -6.84 12.34
N ASP A 210 -10.61 -7.52 11.30
CA ASP A 210 -10.19 -8.92 11.37
C ASP A 210 -8.99 -9.11 12.31
N ILE A 211 -8.02 -8.19 12.28
CA ILE A 211 -6.87 -8.17 13.21
C ILE A 211 -7.36 -7.94 14.64
N GLY A 212 -8.24 -6.96 14.85
CA GLY A 212 -8.82 -6.67 16.17
C GLY A 212 -9.59 -7.87 16.73
N PHE A 213 -10.32 -8.59 15.87
CA PHE A 213 -11.02 -9.81 16.25
C PHE A 213 -10.04 -10.90 16.69
N ILE A 214 -8.98 -11.18 15.91
CA ILE A 214 -7.95 -12.15 16.27
C ILE A 214 -7.28 -11.77 17.60
N SER A 215 -6.95 -10.50 17.82
CA SER A 215 -6.36 -10.04 19.09
C SER A 215 -7.30 -10.19 20.29
N SER A 216 -8.62 -10.15 20.06
CA SER A 216 -9.62 -10.29 21.12
C SER A 216 -9.87 -11.74 21.53
N CYS A 217 -9.42 -12.71 20.73
CA CYS A 217 -9.46 -14.12 21.11
C CYS A 217 -8.48 -14.36 22.26
N GLU A 218 -9.02 -14.47 23.47
CA GLU A 218 -8.25 -14.74 24.67
C GLU A 218 -7.64 -16.14 24.61
N ILE A 219 -6.39 -16.26 25.09
CA ILE A 219 -5.73 -17.54 25.32
C ILE A 219 -5.78 -17.73 26.83
N ASP A 220 -6.63 -18.66 27.29
CA ASP A 220 -6.86 -18.93 28.71
C ASP A 220 -5.58 -19.38 29.43
N ASP A 221 -4.80 -20.27 28.80
CA ASP A 221 -3.51 -20.74 29.32
C ASP A 221 -2.40 -20.56 28.26
N VAL A 222 -1.42 -19.72 28.57
CA VAL A 222 -0.37 -19.31 27.63
C VAL A 222 0.80 -20.28 27.73
N THR A 223 0.73 -21.34 26.94
CA THR A 223 1.80 -22.32 26.77
C THR A 223 2.51 -22.10 25.44
N ASP A 224 3.64 -22.78 25.24
CA ASP A 224 4.36 -22.74 23.96
C ASP A 224 3.48 -23.20 22.79
N GLU A 225 2.64 -24.21 23.02
CA GLU A 225 1.75 -24.75 22.00
C GLU A 225 0.59 -23.80 21.66
N THR A 226 -0.07 -23.23 22.68
CA THR A 226 -1.19 -22.31 22.44
C THR A 226 -0.71 -21.00 21.79
N LEU A 227 0.47 -20.52 22.19
CA LEU A 227 1.11 -19.36 21.54
C LEU A 227 1.53 -19.67 20.09
N ALA A 228 2.16 -20.82 19.85
CA ALA A 228 2.57 -21.24 18.52
C ALA A 228 1.40 -21.28 17.55
N LYS A 229 0.28 -21.87 17.97
CA LYS A 229 -0.95 -21.91 17.19
C LYS A 229 -1.52 -20.53 16.90
N PHE A 230 -1.66 -19.69 17.94
CA PHE A 230 -2.16 -18.33 17.80
C PHE A 230 -1.34 -17.48 16.83
N VAL A 231 -0.01 -17.54 16.93
CA VAL A 231 0.89 -16.80 16.03
C VAL A 231 0.84 -17.36 14.61
N SER A 232 0.76 -18.69 14.46
CA SER A 232 0.62 -19.31 13.14
C SER A 232 -0.67 -18.83 12.44
N ASP A 233 -1.80 -18.86 13.15
CA ASP A 233 -3.10 -18.42 12.63
C ASP A 233 -3.11 -16.93 12.30
N SER A 234 -2.54 -16.10 13.19
CA SER A 234 -2.40 -14.65 13.00
C SER A 234 -1.54 -14.32 11.77
N GLU A 235 -0.34 -14.87 11.67
CA GLU A 235 0.55 -14.61 10.54
C GLU A 235 0.01 -15.20 9.22
N ASN A 236 -0.68 -16.35 9.27
CA ASN A 236 -1.38 -16.88 8.10
C ASN A 236 -2.50 -15.93 7.64
N ALA A 237 -3.24 -15.32 8.57
CA ALA A 237 -4.26 -14.33 8.25
C ALA A 237 -3.63 -13.09 7.58
N PHE A 238 -2.54 -12.55 8.14
CA PHE A 238 -1.82 -11.41 7.55
C PHE A 238 -1.30 -11.72 6.14
N SER A 239 -0.75 -12.93 5.94
CA SER A 239 -0.27 -13.37 4.63
C SER A 239 -1.40 -13.50 3.61
N ARG A 240 -2.57 -14.04 4.00
CA ARG A 240 -3.73 -14.16 3.10
C ARG A 240 -4.20 -12.79 2.63
N GLU A 241 -4.26 -11.82 3.53
CA GLU A 241 -4.63 -10.45 3.19
C GLU A 241 -3.68 -9.89 2.12
N HIS A 242 -2.36 -9.98 2.34
CA HIS A 242 -1.37 -9.50 1.39
C HIS A 242 -1.48 -10.16 0.00
N ILE A 243 -1.77 -11.47 -0.05
CA ILE A 243 -2.01 -12.17 -1.31
C ILE A 243 -3.29 -11.67 -2.00
N GLN A 244 -4.38 -11.44 -1.25
CA GLN A 244 -5.61 -10.88 -1.81
C GLN A 244 -5.42 -9.46 -2.35
N TRP A 245 -4.56 -8.66 -1.73
CA TRP A 245 -4.17 -7.34 -2.25
C TRP A 245 -3.38 -7.44 -3.55
N PHE A 246 -2.50 -8.44 -3.68
CA PHE A 246 -1.75 -8.70 -4.90
C PHE A 246 -2.68 -9.15 -6.03
N ALA A 247 -3.54 -10.13 -5.78
CA ALA A 247 -4.46 -10.69 -6.78
C ALA A 247 -5.47 -9.66 -7.33
N ARG A 248 -5.91 -8.69 -6.52
CA ARG A 248 -6.81 -7.60 -6.97
C ARG A 248 -6.17 -6.61 -7.94
N LYS A 249 -4.86 -6.65 -8.12
CA LYS A 249 -4.13 -5.74 -9.01
C LYS A 249 -3.90 -6.34 -10.39
N ASP A 250 -3.84 -7.66 -10.48
CA ASP A 250 -3.61 -8.38 -11.74
C ASP A 250 -4.91 -8.59 -12.55
N ASN A 251 -6.06 -8.22 -11.98
CA ASN A 251 -7.36 -8.11 -12.64
C ASN A 251 -7.73 -6.63 -12.89
#